data_AF-A0A7R9DM66-F1
#
_entry.id   AF-A0A7R9DM66-F1
#
_cell.length_a   1.000
_cell.length_b   1.000
_cell.length_c   1.000
_cell.angle_alpha   90.00
_cell.angle_beta   90.00
_cell.angle_gamma   90.00
#
_symmetry.space_group_name_H-M   'P 1'
#
loop_
_entity.id
_entity.type
_entity.pdbx_description
1 polymer ?
#
loop_
_entity_poly.entity_id
_entity_poly.type
_entity_poly.pdbx_seq_one_letter_code
_entity_poly.pdbx_strand_id
1 'polypeptide(L)'
;MATGRVHGVQRVLAKLDSSLKAGNYYEAHQMYRTLYFRYLAQKKYTDLLDLLFDGAIVLLQHNQQASGADLAILLVDVLSKSGAVVSDEYVLEKLPKPLFNWFDSPEWALTFRFSPTSVAQLANALVVLKLNC
;
A
#
# COMPACT_ATOMS: atom_id res chain seq x y z
N MET A 1 -31.81 -14.39 9.26
CA MET A 1 -31.46 -13.18 8.47
C MET A 1 -30.06 -12.75 8.86
N ALA A 2 -29.09 -12.78 7.95
CA ALA A 2 -27.67 -12.52 8.26
C ALA A 2 -27.14 -11.34 7.43
N THR A 3 -27.55 -10.12 7.79
CA THR A 3 -27.13 -8.86 7.16
C THR A 3 -26.08 -8.10 8.01
N GLY A 4 -25.22 -8.82 8.74
CA GLY A 4 -24.27 -8.21 9.69
C GLY A 4 -22.86 -7.89 9.14
N ARG A 5 -22.46 -8.39 7.97
CA ARG A 5 -21.05 -8.35 7.53
C ARG A 5 -20.70 -7.19 6.59
N VAL A 6 -21.66 -6.67 5.83
CA VAL A 6 -21.39 -5.68 4.78
C VAL A 6 -21.17 -4.27 5.35
N HIS A 7 -21.81 -3.93 6.47
CA HIS A 7 -21.71 -2.60 7.09
C HIS A 7 -20.36 -2.31 7.75
N GLY A 8 -19.54 -3.33 7.98
CA GLY A 8 -18.26 -3.17 8.66
C GLY A 8 -17.24 -2.37 7.86
N VAL A 9 -17.15 -2.60 6.54
CA VAL A 9 -16.17 -1.94 5.66
C VAL A 9 -16.53 -0.49 5.42
N GLN A 10 -17.80 -0.20 5.08
CA GLN A 10 -18.29 1.18 4.90
C GLN A 10 -18.05 2.05 6.14
N ARG A 11 -18.24 1.51 7.35
CA ARG A 11 -17.97 2.25 8.59
C ARG A 11 -16.48 2.61 8.73
N VAL A 12 -15.59 1.70 8.35
CA VAL A 12 -14.13 1.96 8.42
C VAL A 12 -13.72 2.97 7.36
N LEU A 13 -14.27 2.90 6.13
CA LEU A 13 -14.02 3.89 5.08
C LEU A 13 -14.48 5.30 5.49
N ALA A 14 -15.68 5.43 6.05
CA ALA A 14 -16.19 6.72 6.52
C ALA A 14 -15.31 7.31 7.64
N LYS A 15 -14.82 6.45 8.54
CA LYS A 15 -13.91 6.89 9.61
C LYS A 15 -12.51 7.21 9.08
N LEU A 16 -12.03 6.50 8.06
CA LEU A 16 -10.77 6.79 7.38
C LEU A 16 -10.82 8.19 6.74
N ASP A 17 -11.85 8.49 5.96
CA ASP A 17 -12.04 9.81 5.35
C ASP A 17 -12.11 10.92 6.40
N SER A 18 -12.80 10.67 7.51
CA SER A 18 -12.84 11.60 8.65
C SER A 18 -11.45 11.80 9.29
N SER A 19 -10.66 10.74 9.47
CA SER A 19 -9.31 10.83 10.02
C SER A 19 -8.36 11.59 9.10
N LEU A 20 -8.45 11.39 7.79
CA LEU A 20 -7.65 12.14 6.81
C LEU A 20 -7.98 13.63 6.85
N LYS A 21 -9.27 13.99 6.85
CA LYS A 21 -9.72 15.39 6.96
C LYS A 21 -9.33 16.05 8.28
N ALA A 22 -9.29 15.28 9.37
CA ALA A 22 -8.85 15.75 10.67
C ALA A 22 -7.33 15.83 10.83
N GLY A 23 -6.54 15.36 9.85
CA GLY A 23 -5.08 15.28 9.94
C GLY A 23 -4.56 14.17 10.86
N ASN A 24 -5.42 13.24 11.27
CA ASN A 24 -5.06 12.09 12.12
C ASN A 24 -4.48 10.97 11.24
N TYR A 25 -3.31 11.22 10.65
CA TYR A 25 -2.72 10.33 9.64
C TYR A 25 -2.27 8.97 10.20
N TYR A 26 -1.90 8.91 11.48
CA TYR A 26 -1.56 7.65 12.15
C TYR A 26 -2.79 6.74 12.27
N GLU A 27 -3.92 7.27 12.74
CA GLU A 27 -5.21 6.57 12.74
C GLU A 27 -5.64 6.16 11.32
N ALA A 28 -5.46 7.06 10.34
CA ALA A 28 -5.77 6.74 8.94
C ALA A 28 -4.93 5.55 8.44
N HIS A 29 -3.62 5.53 8.76
CA HIS A 29 -2.73 4.42 8.42
C HIS A 29 -3.19 3.08 9.02
N GLN A 30 -3.57 3.06 10.30
CA GLN A 30 -4.12 1.85 10.93
C GLN A 30 -5.43 1.38 10.28
N MET A 31 -6.24 2.32 9.77
CA MET A 31 -7.47 2.01 9.03
C MET A 31 -7.18 1.39 7.67
N TYR A 32 -6.22 1.92 6.91
CA TYR A 32 -5.77 1.31 5.67
C TYR A 32 -5.31 -0.13 5.88
N ARG A 33 -4.49 -0.40 6.91
CA ARG A 33 -4.07 -1.76 7.27
C ARG A 33 -5.24 -2.68 7.59
N THR A 34 -6.24 -2.17 8.32
CA THR A 34 -7.47 -2.91 8.63
C THR A 34 -8.26 -3.24 7.36
N LEU A 35 -8.41 -2.27 6.46
CA LEU A 35 -9.11 -2.45 5.18
C LEU A 35 -8.38 -3.44 4.28
N TYR A 36 -7.05 -3.43 4.27
CA TYR A 36 -6.23 -4.40 3.55
C TYR A 36 -6.61 -5.84 3.88
N PHE A 37 -6.61 -6.25 5.15
CA PHE A 37 -6.97 -7.63 5.50
C PHE A 37 -8.42 -7.97 5.14
N ARG A 38 -9.35 -7.01 5.24
CA ARG A 38 -10.76 -7.22 4.93
C ARG A 38 -11.03 -7.38 3.44
N TYR A 39 -10.41 -6.56 2.60
CA TYR A 39 -10.53 -6.65 1.15
C TYR A 39 -9.77 -7.86 0.61
N LEU A 40 -8.61 -8.18 1.19
CA LEU A 40 -7.84 -9.37 0.84
C LEU A 40 -8.63 -10.66 1.13
N ALA A 41 -9.29 -10.75 2.29
CA ALA A 41 -10.16 -11.87 2.63
C ALA A 41 -11.37 -12.01 1.67
N GLN A 42 -11.81 -10.89 1.07
CA GLN A 42 -12.87 -10.86 0.06
C GLN A 42 -12.36 -11.05 -1.37
N LYS A 43 -11.05 -11.21 -1.57
CA LYS A 43 -10.40 -11.28 -2.90
C LYS A 43 -10.71 -10.09 -3.82
N LYS A 44 -10.97 -8.93 -3.24
CA LYS A 44 -11.23 -7.67 -3.95
C LYS A 44 -9.90 -6.97 -4.23
N TYR A 45 -9.09 -7.56 -5.09
CA TYR A 45 -7.73 -7.08 -5.35
C TYR A 45 -7.72 -5.70 -6.02
N THR A 46 -8.56 -5.46 -7.02
CA THR A 46 -8.65 -4.17 -7.73
C THR A 46 -8.99 -3.01 -6.79
N ASP A 47 -10.11 -3.12 -6.07
CA ASP A 47 -10.56 -2.09 -5.11
C ASP A 47 -9.50 -1.81 -4.03
N LEU A 48 -8.75 -2.85 -3.64
CA LEU A 48 -7.71 -2.74 -2.63
C LEU A 48 -6.45 -2.07 -3.16
N LEU A 49 -6.07 -2.32 -4.41
CA LEU A 49 -4.93 -1.69 -5.05
C LEU A 49 -5.15 -0.17 -5.14
N ASP A 50 -6.30 0.25 -5.64
CA ASP A 50 -6.65 1.68 -5.74
C ASP A 50 -6.64 2.35 -4.36
N LEU A 51 -7.26 1.71 -3.36
CA LEU A 51 -7.29 2.21 -1.98
C LEU A 51 -5.90 2.41 -1.38
N LEU A 52 -5.01 1.42 -1.54
CA LEU A 52 -3.65 1.49 -0.97
C LEU A 52 -2.79 2.49 -1.72
N PHE A 53 -2.97 2.59 -3.04
CA PHE A 53 -2.27 3.54 -3.87
C PHE A 53 -2.61 4.98 -3.46
N ASP A 54 -3.90 5.33 -3.49
CA ASP A 54 -4.37 6.67 -3.09
C ASP A 54 -3.95 6.99 -1.65
N GLY A 55 -4.05 6.01 -0.76
CA GLY A 55 -3.62 6.15 0.64
C GLY A 55 -2.13 6.41 0.79
N ALA A 56 -1.28 5.71 0.05
CA ALA A 56 0.15 5.92 0.07
C ALA A 56 0.50 7.34 -0.40
N ILE A 57 -0.10 7.81 -1.49
CA ILE A 57 0.14 9.16 -2.01
C ILE A 57 -0.27 10.25 -1.03
N VAL A 58 -1.47 10.15 -0.46
CA VAL A 58 -1.96 11.13 0.52
C VAL A 58 -1.01 11.19 1.73
N LEU A 59 -0.60 10.05 2.27
CA LEU A 59 0.31 10.00 3.41
C LEU A 59 1.69 10.59 3.07
N LEU A 60 2.24 10.27 1.90
CA LEU A 60 3.51 10.84 1.44
C LEU A 60 3.43 12.37 1.28
N GLN A 61 2.34 12.88 0.70
CA GLN A 61 2.11 14.32 0.53
C GLN A 61 2.01 15.06 1.87
N HIS A 62 1.56 14.39 2.94
CA HIS A 62 1.47 14.93 4.28
C HIS A 62 2.70 14.63 5.17
N ASN A 63 3.87 14.37 4.56
CA ASN A 63 5.14 14.05 5.25
C ASN A 63 5.09 12.78 6.12
N GLN A 64 4.12 11.88 5.92
CA GLN A 64 4.04 10.60 6.62
C GLN A 64 4.77 9.51 5.82
N GLN A 65 6.08 9.69 5.65
CA GLN A 65 6.92 8.83 4.81
C GLN A 65 6.86 7.36 5.22
N ALA A 66 7.02 7.08 6.52
CA ALA A 66 6.99 5.73 7.08
C ALA A 66 5.64 5.03 6.83
N SER A 67 4.53 5.73 7.03
CA SER A 67 3.19 5.17 6.83
C SER A 67 2.85 5.00 5.35
N GLY A 68 3.22 5.97 4.50
CA GLY A 68 3.05 5.86 3.05
C GLY A 68 3.85 4.70 2.46
N ALA A 69 5.08 4.50 2.93
CA ALA A 69 5.91 3.37 2.55
C ALA A 69 5.31 2.02 2.96
N ASP A 70 4.80 1.90 4.20
CA ASP A 70 4.12 0.68 4.65
C ASP A 70 2.92 0.35 3.75
N LEU A 71 2.13 1.34 3.34
CA LEU A 71 1.03 1.13 2.39
C LEU A 71 1.51 0.70 1.00
N ALA A 72 2.62 1.26 0.52
CA ALA A 72 3.21 0.84 -0.75
C ALA A 72 3.71 -0.61 -0.71
N ILE A 73 4.26 -1.07 0.42
CA ILE A 73 4.64 -2.47 0.60
C ILE A 73 3.41 -3.38 0.55
N LEU A 74 2.31 -2.97 1.21
CA LEU A 74 1.05 -3.70 1.13
C LEU A 74 0.53 -3.74 -0.31
N LEU A 75 0.66 -2.66 -1.08
CA LEU A 75 0.28 -2.61 -2.50
C LEU A 75 1.02 -3.70 -3.31
N VAL A 76 2.35 -3.79 -3.13
CA VAL A 76 3.18 -4.81 -3.81
C VAL A 76 2.80 -6.24 -3.39
N ASP A 77 2.49 -6.45 -2.11
CA ASP A 77 2.00 -7.75 -1.62
C ASP A 77 0.65 -8.12 -2.26
N VAL A 78 -0.28 -7.17 -2.40
CA VAL A 78 -1.57 -7.39 -3.09
C VAL A 78 -1.34 -7.71 -4.57
N LEU A 79 -0.46 -6.99 -5.25
CA LEU A 79 -0.09 -7.28 -6.64
C LEU A 79 0.41 -8.72 -6.79
N SER A 80 1.37 -9.11 -5.94
CA SER A 80 1.93 -10.47 -5.92
C SER A 80 0.86 -11.54 -5.67
N LYS A 81 -0.11 -11.27 -4.80
CA LYS A 81 -1.21 -12.19 -4.47
C LYS A 81 -2.34 -12.22 -5.48
N SER A 82 -2.56 -11.12 -6.20
CA SER A 82 -3.63 -11.01 -7.20
C SER A 82 -3.37 -11.86 -8.44
N GLY A 83 -2.12 -12.30 -8.64
CA GLY A 83 -1.71 -13.01 -9.85
C GLY A 83 -1.76 -12.14 -11.10
N ALA A 84 -2.00 -10.83 -10.96
CA ALA A 84 -1.86 -9.89 -12.05
C ALA A 84 -0.43 -9.99 -12.55
N VAL A 85 -0.27 -10.25 -13.85
CA VAL A 85 1.02 -10.09 -14.52
C VAL A 85 1.39 -8.64 -14.26
N VAL A 86 2.45 -8.46 -13.47
CA VAL A 86 3.02 -7.17 -13.15
C VAL A 86 3.63 -6.65 -14.44
N SER A 87 2.80 -6.20 -15.37
CA SER A 87 3.24 -5.56 -16.59
C SER A 87 3.99 -4.31 -16.14
N ASP A 88 5.24 -4.17 -16.57
CA ASP A 88 6.09 -3.03 -16.24
C ASP A 88 5.34 -1.70 -16.38
N GLU A 89 4.45 -1.57 -17.37
CA GLU A 89 3.56 -0.42 -17.56
C GLU A 89 2.68 -0.10 -16.33
N TYR A 90 2.03 -1.09 -15.71
CA TYR A 90 1.14 -0.86 -14.56
C TYR A 90 1.90 -0.43 -13.32
N VAL A 91 3.11 -0.97 -13.11
CA VAL A 91 3.95 -0.61 -11.96
C VAL A 91 4.68 0.70 -12.18
N LEU A 92 5.14 0.98 -13.40
CA LEU A 92 5.80 2.25 -13.72
C LEU A 92 4.81 3.43 -13.85
N GLU A 93 3.58 3.19 -14.31
CA GLU A 93 2.53 4.20 -14.35
C GLU A 93 1.96 4.49 -12.95
N LYS A 94 1.81 3.46 -12.11
CA LYS A 94 1.20 3.57 -10.77
C LYS A 94 2.20 3.67 -9.61
N LEU A 95 3.50 3.49 -9.78
CA LEU A 95 4.49 3.93 -8.79
C LEU A 95 5.00 5.30 -9.20
N PRO A 96 4.38 6.39 -8.72
CA PRO A 96 4.83 7.71 -9.09
C PRO A 96 6.27 7.90 -8.63
N LYS A 97 7.04 8.64 -9.43
CA LYS A 97 8.47 8.93 -9.21
C LYS A 97 8.87 9.25 -7.76
N PRO A 98 8.07 9.94 -6.93
CA PRO A 98 8.42 10.17 -5.52
C PRO A 98 8.52 8.87 -4.71
N LEU A 99 7.65 7.90 -4.98
CA LEU A 99 7.61 6.61 -4.31
C LEU A 99 8.74 5.70 -4.80
N PHE A 100 9.04 5.74 -6.10
CA PHE A 100 10.18 5.07 -6.70
C PHE A 100 11.52 5.62 -6.18
N ASN A 101 11.71 6.94 -6.17
CA ASN A 101 12.90 7.59 -5.64
C ASN A 101 13.08 7.34 -4.13
N TRP A 102 11.98 7.27 -3.37
CA TRP A 102 12.05 6.89 -1.96
C TRP A 102 12.54 5.45 -1.79
N PHE A 103 12.09 4.54 -2.65
CA PHE A 103 12.55 3.16 -2.65
C PHE A 103 14.04 3.02 -3.06
N ASP A 104 14.52 3.91 -3.92
CA ASP A 104 15.91 3.92 -4.38
C ASP A 104 16.91 4.42 -3.32
N SER A 105 16.44 5.09 -2.24
CA SER A 105 17.31 5.57 -1.16
C SER A 105 17.67 4.45 -0.17
N PRO A 106 18.96 4.18 0.13
CA PRO A 106 19.37 3.08 1.00
C PRO A 106 18.98 3.25 2.49
N GLU A 107 18.47 4.40 2.91
CA GLU A 107 18.19 4.69 4.32
C GLU A 107 16.93 4.01 4.88
N TRP A 108 15.97 3.61 4.03
CA TRP A 108 14.75 2.92 4.50
C TRP A 108 15.03 1.51 5.04
N ALA A 109 16.06 0.84 4.54
CA ALA A 109 16.45 -0.50 4.97
C ALA A 109 17.01 -0.52 6.40
N LEU A 110 17.52 0.62 6.88
CA LEU A 110 18.10 0.78 8.22
C LEU A 110 17.06 1.21 9.26
N THR A 111 15.98 1.86 8.85
CA THR A 111 14.95 2.43 9.75
C THR A 111 13.84 1.45 10.11
N PHE A 112 13.69 0.36 9.36
CA PHE A 112 12.69 -0.66 9.63
C PHE A 112 13.33 -2.03 9.84
N ARG A 113 13.05 -2.65 10.99
CA ARG A 113 13.49 -4.02 11.31
C ARG A 113 12.65 -5.03 10.52
N PHE A 114 12.92 -5.15 9.23
CA PHE A 114 12.24 -6.09 8.35
C PHE A 114 12.71 -7.53 8.55
N SER A 115 11.81 -8.48 8.32
CA SER A 115 12.17 -9.87 8.05
C SER A 115 12.92 -9.93 6.70
N PRO A 116 14.04 -10.67 6.59
CA PRO A 116 14.90 -10.69 5.40
C PRO A 116 14.17 -11.10 4.10
N THR A 117 13.04 -11.80 4.21
CA THR A 117 12.22 -12.25 3.07
C THR A 117 11.50 -11.11 2.36
N SER A 118 11.00 -10.10 3.07
CA SER A 118 10.22 -9.01 2.48
C SER A 118 11.11 -7.99 1.75
N VAL A 119 12.31 -7.73 2.30
CA VAL A 119 13.33 -6.87 1.66
C VAL A 119 13.87 -7.54 0.41
N ALA A 120 14.10 -8.85 0.45
CA ALA A 120 14.53 -9.60 -0.72
C ALA A 120 13.47 -9.60 -1.84
N GLN A 121 12.18 -9.71 -1.51
CA GLN A 121 11.11 -9.64 -2.50
C GLN A 121 11.00 -8.25 -3.13
N LEU A 122 11.10 -7.18 -2.34
CA LEU A 122 11.09 -5.82 -2.85
C LEU A 122 12.35 -5.48 -3.65
N ALA A 123 13.53 -5.91 -3.17
CA ALA A 123 14.78 -5.76 -3.91
C ALA A 123 14.74 -6.53 -5.23
N ASN A 124 14.17 -7.73 -5.26
CA ASN A 124 14.01 -8.50 -6.50
C ASN A 124 13.00 -7.84 -7.44
N ALA A 125 11.90 -7.28 -6.91
CA ALA A 125 10.94 -6.50 -7.70
C ALA A 125 11.58 -5.22 -8.29
N LEU A 126 12.44 -4.52 -7.54
CA LEU A 126 13.18 -3.37 -8.06
C LEU A 126 14.33 -3.73 -8.99
N VAL A 127 14.99 -4.88 -8.80
CA VAL A 127 16.01 -5.39 -9.72
C VAL A 127 15.36 -5.77 -11.06
N VAL A 128 14.17 -6.40 -11.03
CA VAL A 128 13.37 -6.67 -12.23
C VAL A 128 12.99 -5.36 -12.94
N LEU A 129 12.59 -4.32 -12.20
CA LEU A 129 12.33 -2.98 -12.76
C LEU A 129 13.59 -2.28 -13.32
N LYS A 130 14.78 -2.50 -12.72
CA LYS A 130 16.05 -1.91 -13.17
C LYS A 130 16.67 -2.61 -14.39
N LEU A 131 16.33 -3.87 -14.67
CA LEU A 131 16.93 -4.65 -15.77
C LEU A 131 16.19 -4.53 -17.10
N ASN A 132 14.98 -3.94 -17.13
CA ASN A 132 14.18 -3.75 -18.34
C ASN A 132 14.12 -2.27 -18.81
N CYS A 133 14.95 -1.39 -18.26
CA CYS A 133 15.18 -0.01 -18.76
C CYS A 133 16.59 0.14 -19.31
#